data_AF-A0A8J3NTQ5-F1
#
_entry.id   AF-A0A8J3NTQ5-F1
#
_cell.length_a   1.000
_cell.length_b   1.000
_cell.length_c   1.000
_cell.angle_alpha   90.00
_cell.angle_beta   90.00
_cell.angle_gamma   90.00
#
_symmetry.space_group_name_H-M   'P 1'
#
loop_
_entity.id
_entity.type
_entity.pdbx_description
1 polymer ?
#
loop_
_entity_poly.entity_id
_entity_poly.type
_entity_poly.pdbx_seq_one_letter_code
_entity_poly.pdbx_strand_id
1 'polypeptide(L)'
;MRPLALSLPLHVERPFRPWVYTVSHRTLVLRSHGRTDPGHGTSEFETSVDVVFVDVLAMNTRAYYRELFIADLGDLTEVDGFPEIPERIRHRYAYLTVSDGTHDGFVVCGNLNVDESGELGLRWASHARR
;
A
#
# COMPACT_ATOMS: atom_id res chain seq x y z
N MET A 1 3.38 -0.30 -19.76
CA MET A 1 2.19 -0.88 -19.11
C MET A 1 1.37 0.28 -18.58
N ARG A 2 0.14 0.47 -19.09
CA ARG A 2 -0.79 1.46 -18.52
C ARG A 2 -1.21 0.95 -17.14
N PRO A 3 -1.22 1.78 -16.08
CA PRO A 3 -1.94 1.40 -14.88
C PRO A 3 -3.41 1.27 -15.29
N LEU A 4 -4.06 0.16 -14.90
CA LEU A 4 -5.51 0.15 -14.81
C LEU A 4 -5.88 1.36 -13.95
N ALA A 5 -6.76 2.24 -14.45
CA ALA A 5 -7.25 3.33 -13.64
C ALA A 5 -7.88 2.72 -12.39
N LEU A 6 -7.16 2.77 -11.27
CA LEU A 6 -7.66 2.33 -9.99
C LEU A 6 -8.77 3.30 -9.62
N SER A 7 -10.02 2.83 -9.64
CA SER A 7 -11.14 3.60 -9.14
C SER A 7 -11.06 3.59 -7.62
N LEU A 8 -10.72 4.74 -7.04
CA LEU A 8 -10.91 4.97 -5.61
C LEU A 8 -12.40 5.31 -5.36
N PRO A 9 -12.98 4.91 -4.21
CA PRO A 9 -12.33 4.16 -3.13
C PRO A 9 -12.13 2.67 -3.47
N LEU A 10 -11.03 2.10 -2.99
CA LEU A 10 -10.76 0.66 -3.00
C LEU A 10 -11.15 0.07 -1.64
N HIS A 11 -11.88 -1.04 -1.65
CA HIS A 11 -12.15 -1.84 -0.45
C HIS A 11 -11.86 -3.31 -0.73
N VAL A 12 -11.09 -3.93 0.14
CA VAL A 12 -10.74 -5.36 0.06
C VAL A 12 -10.98 -6.00 1.42
N GLU A 13 -11.96 -6.91 1.47
CA GLU A 13 -12.38 -7.65 2.66
C GLU A 13 -11.41 -8.82 2.97
N ARG A 14 -10.15 -8.50 3.21
CA ARG A 14 -9.10 -9.46 3.59
C ARG A 14 -8.12 -8.80 4.55
N PRO A 15 -7.45 -9.56 5.43
CA PRO A 15 -6.43 -8.99 6.29
C PRO A 15 -5.19 -8.59 5.47
N PHE A 16 -4.66 -7.41 5.76
CA PHE A 16 -3.44 -6.87 5.17
C PHE A 16 -2.44 -6.49 6.25
N ARG A 17 -1.16 -6.57 5.90
CA ARG A 17 -0.06 -6.06 6.73
C ARG A 17 1.07 -5.53 5.86
N PRO A 18 1.90 -4.59 6.37
CA PRO A 18 3.14 -4.24 5.72
C PRO A 18 4.01 -5.47 5.51
N TRP A 19 4.42 -5.68 4.26
CA TRP A 19 5.23 -6.83 3.86
C TRP A 19 6.65 -6.42 3.46
N VAL A 20 6.74 -5.41 2.59
CA VAL A 20 8.03 -4.85 2.16
C VAL A 20 7.95 -3.34 2.28
N TYR A 21 8.97 -2.76 2.90
CA TYR A 21 9.26 -1.34 2.78
C TYR A 21 10.71 -1.15 2.37
N THR A 22 10.91 -0.57 1.20
CA THR A 22 12.26 -0.32 0.64
C THR A 22 12.48 1.19 0.54
N VAL A 23 13.35 1.73 1.40
CA VAL A 23 13.64 3.17 1.45
C VAL A 23 14.31 3.66 0.16
N SER A 24 15.25 2.88 -0.39
CA SER A 24 15.97 3.22 -1.63
C SER A 24 15.06 3.32 -2.85
N HIS A 25 14.01 2.50 -2.90
CA HIS A 25 13.02 2.47 -3.99
C HIS A 25 11.70 3.14 -3.62
N ARG A 26 11.61 3.72 -2.41
CA ARG A 26 10.40 4.36 -1.87
C ARG A 26 9.15 3.55 -2.15
N THR A 27 9.20 2.25 -1.89
CA THR A 27 8.11 1.34 -2.22
C THR A 27 7.61 0.68 -0.94
N LEU A 28 6.30 0.78 -0.72
CA LEU A 28 5.56 0.09 0.34
C LEU A 28 4.66 -0.96 -0.29
N VAL A 29 4.69 -2.19 0.22
CA VAL A 29 3.78 -3.26 -0.15
C VAL A 29 2.98 -3.65 1.07
N LEU A 30 1.66 -3.52 1.01
CA LEU A 30 0.74 -4.18 1.92
C LEU A 30 0.30 -5.48 1.27
N ARG A 31 0.38 -6.60 2.02
CA ARG A 31 0.05 -7.92 1.49
C ARG A 31 -1.03 -8.58 2.30
N SER A 32 -2.01 -9.13 1.58
CA SER A 32 -2.91 -10.16 2.07
C SER A 32 -2.37 -11.52 1.62
N HIS A 33 -2.08 -12.39 2.58
CA HIS A 33 -1.41 -13.66 2.31
C HIS A 33 -2.40 -14.75 1.90
N GLY A 34 -2.12 -15.43 0.79
CA GLY A 34 -2.81 -16.66 0.39
C GLY A 34 -2.09 -17.92 0.86
N ARG A 35 -2.72 -19.09 0.71
CA ARG A 35 -2.16 -20.41 1.04
C ARG A 35 -0.92 -20.74 0.23
N THR A 36 -0.81 -20.20 -0.98
CA THR A 36 0.36 -20.36 -1.85
C THR A 36 1.58 -19.59 -1.37
N ASP A 37 1.44 -18.69 -0.39
CA ASP A 37 2.53 -17.93 0.17
C ASP A 37 3.33 -18.76 1.20
N PRO A 38 4.66 -18.88 1.07
CA PRO A 38 5.48 -19.62 2.03
C PRO A 38 5.21 -19.20 3.48
N GLY A 39 4.97 -20.20 4.33
CA GLY A 39 4.66 -20.00 5.76
C GLY A 39 3.21 -19.61 6.06
N HIS A 40 2.32 -19.57 5.06
CA HIS A 40 0.91 -19.14 5.21
C HIS A 40 -0.10 -20.20 4.74
N GLY A 41 0.29 -21.48 4.79
CA GLY A 41 -0.56 -22.59 4.34
C GLY A 41 -1.91 -22.72 5.08
N THR A 42 -2.09 -22.03 6.21
CA THR A 42 -3.34 -21.96 6.97
C THR A 42 -4.24 -20.78 6.59
N SER A 43 -3.87 -19.99 5.58
CA SER A 43 -4.72 -18.89 5.10
C SER A 43 -6.07 -19.43 4.60
N GLU A 44 -7.14 -18.67 4.85
CA GLU A 44 -8.46 -18.98 4.28
C GLU A 44 -8.51 -18.73 2.76
N PHE A 45 -7.54 -17.95 2.27
CA PHE A 45 -7.46 -17.47 0.91
C PHE A 45 -6.52 -18.30 0.04
N GLU A 46 -6.91 -18.57 -1.21
CA GLU A 46 -6.05 -19.32 -2.13
C GLU A 46 -4.83 -18.49 -2.57
N THR A 47 -5.07 -17.31 -3.15
CA THR A 47 -4.03 -16.43 -3.68
C THR A 47 -3.75 -15.23 -2.78
N SER A 48 -2.51 -14.73 -2.87
CA SER A 48 -2.12 -13.48 -2.21
C SER A 48 -2.58 -12.27 -3.02
N VAL A 49 -2.78 -11.15 -2.35
CA VAL A 49 -3.07 -9.85 -2.99
C VAL A 49 -2.06 -8.85 -2.45
N ASP A 50 -1.41 -8.11 -3.35
CA ASP A 50 -0.51 -7.03 -3.00
C ASP A 50 -1.12 -5.68 -3.35
N VAL A 51 -1.06 -4.74 -2.42
CA VAL A 51 -1.28 -3.32 -2.66
C VAL A 51 0.07 -2.62 -2.58
N VAL A 52 0.49 -2.06 -3.72
CA VAL A 52 1.84 -1.53 -3.92
C VAL A 52 1.78 -0.02 -4.11
N PHE A 53 2.34 0.71 -3.14
CA PHE A 53 2.55 2.14 -3.20
C PHE A 53 3.98 2.42 -3.68
N VAL A 54 4.11 3.22 -4.73
CA VAL A 54 5.40 3.53 -5.37
C VAL A 54 5.72 5.01 -5.21
N ASP A 55 7.00 5.31 -4.99
CA ASP A 55 7.50 6.66 -4.70
C ASP A 55 6.83 7.26 -3.46
N VAL A 56 6.78 6.46 -2.39
CA VAL A 56 6.27 6.85 -1.06
C VAL A 56 7.17 7.92 -0.44
N LEU A 57 6.58 9.06 -0.12
CA LEU A 57 7.25 10.19 0.53
C LEU A 57 6.95 10.29 2.02
N ALA A 58 5.73 9.94 2.40
CA ALA A 58 5.26 9.98 3.78
C ALA A 58 4.26 8.85 3.99
N MET A 59 4.25 8.27 5.18
CA MET A 59 3.28 7.26 5.55
C MET A 59 3.09 7.19 7.05
N ASN A 60 1.87 6.89 7.45
CA ASN A 60 1.52 6.42 8.78
C ASN A 60 0.61 5.21 8.60
N THR A 61 1.18 4.01 8.73
CA THR A 61 0.46 2.76 8.50
C THR A 61 0.51 1.86 9.72
N ARG A 62 -0.53 1.04 9.89
CA ARG A 62 -0.59 0.02 10.94
C ARG A 62 0.24 -1.19 10.56
N ALA A 63 0.66 -1.95 11.58
CA ALA A 63 1.28 -3.25 11.40
C ALA A 63 0.30 -4.31 10.90
N TYR A 64 -1.01 -4.09 11.07
CA TYR A 64 -2.07 -5.01 10.67
C TYR A 64 -3.38 -4.25 10.41
N TYR A 65 -4.10 -4.69 9.39
CA TYR A 65 -5.42 -4.24 8.99
C TYR A 65 -6.29 -5.48 8.83
N ARG A 66 -7.45 -5.53 9.49
CA ARG A 66 -8.37 -6.68 9.36
C ARG A 66 -9.03 -6.78 7.97
N GLU A 67 -9.18 -5.62 7.35
CA GLU A 67 -9.68 -5.36 6.00
C GLU A 67 -9.01 -4.07 5.52
N LEU A 68 -9.00 -3.79 4.23
CA LEU A 68 -8.29 -2.63 3.69
C LEU A 68 -9.22 -1.71 2.91
N PHE A 69 -9.31 -0.47 3.36
CA PHE A 69 -9.94 0.65 2.66
C PHE A 69 -8.89 1.65 2.23
N ILE A 70 -8.95 2.08 0.97
CA ILE A 70 -8.09 3.14 0.42
C ILE A 70 -8.96 4.16 -0.30
N ALA A 71 -8.78 5.43 0.04
CA ALA A 71 -9.50 6.54 -0.57
C ALA A 71 -8.59 7.77 -0.66
N ASP A 72 -9.02 8.80 -1.38
CA ASP A 72 -8.36 10.09 -1.34
C ASP A 72 -8.42 10.68 0.08
N LEU A 73 -7.28 11.16 0.57
CA LEU A 73 -7.15 11.81 1.87
C LEU A 73 -7.78 13.21 1.79
N GLY A 74 -8.93 13.38 2.43
CA GLY A 74 -9.67 14.65 2.42
C GLY A 74 -9.06 15.73 3.32
N ASP A 75 -8.56 15.36 4.50
CA ASP A 75 -7.90 16.25 5.45
C ASP A 75 -6.39 16.00 5.46
N LEU A 76 -5.61 17.02 5.09
CA LEU A 76 -4.15 16.93 5.01
C LEU A 76 -3.43 17.27 6.32
N THR A 77 -4.16 17.64 7.39
CA THR A 77 -3.59 18.01 8.69
C THR A 77 -2.71 16.88 9.27
N GLU A 78 -3.05 15.61 9.02
CA GLU A 78 -2.25 14.47 9.45
C GLU A 78 -0.87 14.39 8.76
N VAL A 79 -0.69 15.08 7.63
CA VAL A 79 0.53 15.10 6.83
C VAL A 79 1.44 16.28 7.21
N ASP A 80 0.97 17.25 8.00
CA ASP A 80 1.72 18.48 8.36
C ASP A 80 3.03 18.21 9.11
N GLY A 81 3.21 17.01 9.67
CA GLY A 81 4.46 16.57 10.29
C GLY A 81 5.56 16.13 9.30
N PHE A 82 5.26 16.08 8.00
CA PHE A 82 6.18 15.58 6.96
C PHE A 82 6.75 16.72 6.10
N PRO A 83 7.97 16.57 5.54
CA PRO A 83 8.56 17.60 4.70
C PRO A 83 7.63 18.00 3.56
N GLU A 84 7.42 19.31 3.40
CA GLU A 84 6.49 19.83 2.41
C GLU A 84 6.91 19.41 0.99
N ILE A 85 5.97 18.83 0.24
CA ILE A 85 6.18 18.51 -1.17
C ILE A 85 6.14 19.84 -1.95
N PRO A 86 7.21 20.20 -2.68
CA PRO A 86 7.24 21.43 -3.47
C PRO A 86 6.04 21.51 -4.40
N GLU A 87 5.37 22.66 -4.43
CA GLU A 87 4.14 22.89 -5.20
C GLU A 87 4.25 22.43 -6.66
N ARG A 88 5.42 22.69 -7.29
CA ARG A 88 5.74 22.30 -8.67
C ARG A 88 5.61 20.80 -8.98
N ILE A 89 5.72 19.92 -7.96
CA ILE A 89 5.60 18.47 -8.13
C ILE A 89 4.43 17.87 -7.34
N ARG A 90 3.68 18.67 -6.57
CA ARG A 90 2.59 18.19 -5.70
C ARG A 90 1.54 17.40 -6.49
N HIS A 91 1.21 17.85 -7.70
CA HIS A 91 0.27 17.19 -8.62
C HIS A 91 0.67 15.76 -9.04
N ARG A 92 1.91 15.33 -8.77
CA ARG A 92 2.40 13.98 -9.10
C ARG A 92 2.16 12.97 -7.99
N TYR A 93 1.75 13.42 -6.80
CA TYR A 93 1.58 12.58 -5.64
C TYR A 93 0.10 12.52 -5.26
N ALA A 94 -0.37 11.30 -5.01
CA ALA A 94 -1.65 11.03 -4.39
C ALA A 94 -1.47 11.03 -2.87
N TYR A 95 -2.45 11.62 -2.18
CA TYR A 95 -2.56 11.58 -0.72
C TYR A 95 -3.71 10.64 -0.43
N LEU A 96 -3.40 9.50 0.19
CA LEU A 96 -4.35 8.40 0.34
C LEU A 96 -4.57 8.09 1.81
N THR A 97 -5.83 7.97 2.21
CA THR A 97 -6.18 7.32 3.47
C THR A 97 -6.01 5.81 3.32
N VAL A 98 -5.47 5.15 4.35
CA VAL A 98 -5.37 3.69 4.45
C VAL A 98 -5.97 3.26 5.78
N SER A 99 -7.09 2.55 5.74
CA SER A 99 -7.93 2.27 6.91
C SER A 99 -8.41 0.82 6.97
N ASP A 100 -8.82 0.37 8.15
CA ASP A 100 -9.59 -0.87 8.38
C ASP A 100 -11.04 -0.60 8.84
N GLY A 101 -11.50 0.65 8.70
CA GLY A 101 -12.81 1.13 9.15
C GLY A 101 -12.89 1.44 10.65
N THR A 102 -11.84 1.15 11.42
CA THR A 102 -11.73 1.53 12.85
C THR A 102 -10.55 2.47 13.08
N HIS A 103 -9.46 2.26 12.36
CA HIS A 103 -8.25 3.05 12.46
C HIS A 103 -7.87 3.59 11.09
N ASP A 104 -7.62 4.89 11.06
CA ASP A 104 -7.13 5.56 9.88
C ASP A 104 -5.62 5.75 9.96
N GLY A 105 -5.01 5.75 8.79
CA GLY A 105 -3.63 6.11 8.52
C GLY A 105 -3.56 6.68 7.11
N PHE A 106 -2.34 6.96 6.64
CA PHE A 106 -2.18 7.53 5.31
C PHE A 106 -0.90 7.09 4.60
N VAL A 107 -0.92 7.23 3.29
CA VAL A 107 0.26 7.10 2.42
C VAL A 107 0.25 8.22 1.39
N VAL A 108 1.38 8.91 1.25
CA VAL A 108 1.62 9.87 0.17
C VAL A 108 2.57 9.22 -0.83
N CYS A 109 2.09 8.95 -2.04
CA CYS A 109 2.84 8.18 -3.04
C CYS A 109 2.61 8.70 -4.47
N GLY A 110 3.58 8.47 -5.36
CA GLY A 110 3.45 8.84 -6.77
C GLY A 110 2.54 7.91 -7.56
N ASN A 111 2.35 6.66 -7.12
CA ASN A 111 1.46 5.71 -7.77
C ASN A 111 0.96 4.62 -6.81
N LEU A 112 -0.22 4.08 -7.10
CA LEU A 112 -0.85 2.95 -6.40
C LEU A 112 -1.16 1.84 -7.41
N ASN A 113 -0.79 0.60 -7.09
CA ASN A 113 -1.14 -0.58 -7.89
C ASN A 113 -1.73 -1.67 -6.99
N VAL A 114 -2.66 -2.44 -7.53
CA VAL A 114 -3.19 -3.66 -6.92
C VAL A 114 -2.80 -4.84 -7.81
N ASP A 115 -2.19 -5.85 -7.20
CA ASP A 115 -1.85 -7.11 -7.84
C ASP A 115 -2.60 -8.25 -7.16
N GLU A 116 -3.65 -8.72 -7.83
CA GLU A 116 -4.54 -9.78 -7.36
C GLU A 116 -3.88 -11.17 -7.31
N SER A 117 -2.68 -11.31 -7.89
CA SER A 117 -1.88 -12.54 -7.85
C SER A 117 -0.82 -12.55 -6.75
N GLY A 118 -0.46 -11.36 -6.25
CA GLY A 118 0.57 -11.18 -5.23
C GLY A 118 2.00 -11.52 -5.72
N GLU A 119 2.26 -11.45 -7.02
CA GLU A 119 3.58 -11.67 -7.60
C GLU A 119 4.50 -10.46 -7.44
N LEU A 120 3.96 -9.24 -7.50
CA LEU A 120 4.74 -8.00 -7.44
C LEU A 120 5.47 -7.86 -6.09
N GLY A 121 4.81 -8.17 -4.98
CA GLY A 121 5.40 -8.16 -3.65
C GLY A 121 6.53 -9.17 -3.50
N LEU A 122 6.46 -10.32 -4.18
CA LEU A 122 7.55 -11.30 -4.22
C LEU A 122 8.77 -10.77 -4.98
N ARG A 123 8.55 -10.05 -6.10
CA ARG A 123 9.62 -9.40 -6.86
C ARG A 123 10.31 -8.32 -6.03
N TRP A 124 9.55 -7.49 -5.31
CA TRP A 124 10.11 -6.46 -4.43
C TRP A 124 10.84 -7.05 -3.22
N ALA A 125 10.28 -8.08 -2.57
CA ALA A 125 10.93 -8.79 -1.47
C ALA A 125 12.27 -9.41 -1.87
N SER A 126 12.38 -9.89 -3.12
CA SER A 126 13.62 -10.44 -3.67
C SER A 126 14.71 -9.37 -3.84
N HIS A 127 14.34 -8.13 -4.14
CA HIS A 127 15.27 -7.00 -4.25
C HIS A 127 15.68 -6.42 -2.89
N ALA A 128 14.78 -6.44 -1.90
CA ALA A 128 15.06 -5.90 -0.56
C ALA A 128 16.04 -6.73 0.29
N ARG A 129 16.33 -7.98 -0.11
CA ARG A 129 17.21 -8.91 0.62
C ARG A 129 18.67 -8.95 0.11
N ARG A 130 19.04 -8.04 -0.79
CA ARG A 130 20.43 -7.86 -1.25
C ARG A 130 21.04 -6.62 -0.61
#